data_AF-A0A7K0W3Q1-F1
#
_entry.id   AF-A0A7K0W3Q1-F1
#
_cell.length_a   1.000
_cell.length_b   1.000
_cell.length_c   1.000
_cell.angle_alpha   90.00
_cell.angle_beta   90.00
_cell.angle_gamma   90.00
#
_symmetry.space_group_name_H-M   'P 1'
#
loop_
_entity.id
_entity.type
_entity.pdbx_description
1 polymer ?
#
loop_
_entity_poly.entity_id
_entity_poly.type
_entity_poly.pdbx_seq_one_letter_code
_entity_poly.pdbx_strand_id
1 'polypeptide(L)'
;SLSNTLFRRDAEGFAAYLVDAETGEFQKTLSDGQREHDLEIVHFNVAAELEDLAISGVLYPGMDPIRASDGVIRRYRRLWSALKEPKLLDPTDRHAVERAMRELHDLGFAVEEVSVSLDGDNQALQFQPKLVSAGYHQQRLRELVGLETEELQAKRLLASFDRYRGRESKPRGPIEQSAQNWLTEVFQPITRLVPPQLEGRIEAAQLFHEVLEHRWYLSEKAGHDVGLEFAANPYISEILPFRRDSGVEIKA
;
A
#
# COMPACT_ATOMS: atom_id res chain seq x y z
N SER A 1 -2.83 5.50 -22.11
CA SER A 1 -4.05 4.72 -22.36
C SER A 1 -4.46 3.91 -21.15
N LEU A 2 -5.32 4.48 -20.30
CA LEU A 2 -6.11 3.79 -19.27
C LEU A 2 -7.01 2.71 -19.91
N SER A 3 -7.37 2.87 -21.19
CA SER A 3 -8.14 1.91 -21.98
C SER A 3 -7.45 0.56 -22.21
N ASN A 4 -6.12 0.49 -22.03
CA ASN A 4 -5.31 -0.73 -22.17
C ASN A 4 -4.79 -1.25 -20.82
N THR A 5 -5.45 -0.86 -19.73
CA THR A 5 -5.08 -1.27 -18.37
C THR A 5 -6.20 -2.09 -17.76
N LEU A 6 -5.89 -3.31 -17.30
CA LEU A 6 -6.79 -4.07 -16.45
C LEU A 6 -6.55 -3.66 -15.00
N PHE A 7 -7.63 -3.31 -14.30
CA PHE A 7 -7.57 -2.98 -12.90
C PHE A 7 -8.04 -4.17 -12.07
N ARG A 8 -7.19 -4.59 -11.13
CA ARG A 8 -7.58 -5.52 -10.06
C ARG A 8 -7.59 -4.75 -8.75
N ARG A 9 -8.52 -5.10 -7.86
CA ARG A 9 -8.56 -4.50 -6.52
C ARG A 9 -7.27 -4.84 -5.77
N ASP A 10 -6.69 -3.84 -5.13
CA ASP A 10 -5.49 -3.99 -4.30
C ASP A 10 -5.66 -3.11 -3.05
N ALA A 11 -6.05 -3.72 -1.94
CA ALA A 11 -6.31 -3.03 -0.67
C ALA A 11 -7.38 -1.92 -0.82
N GLU A 12 -7.00 -0.68 -0.49
CA GLU A 12 -7.81 0.54 -0.61
C GLU A 12 -7.83 1.11 -2.05
N GLY A 13 -7.05 0.53 -2.96
CA GLY A 13 -6.91 1.00 -4.35
C GLY A 13 -6.99 -0.12 -5.38
N PHE A 14 -6.23 0.04 -6.46
CA PHE A 14 -6.18 -0.90 -7.58
C PHE A 14 -4.76 -1.13 -8.04
N ALA A 15 -4.44 -2.39 -8.34
CA ALA A 15 -3.29 -2.76 -9.15
C ALA A 15 -3.64 -2.58 -10.64
N ALA A 16 -2.76 -1.88 -11.35
CA ALA A 16 -2.88 -1.63 -12.78
C ALA A 16 -2.01 -2.62 -13.55
N TYR A 17 -2.65 -3.46 -14.36
CA TYR A 17 -2.00 -4.43 -15.23
C TYR A 17 -2.01 -3.87 -16.65
N LEU A 18 -0.82 -3.50 -17.14
CA LEU A 18 -0.66 -3.03 -18.52
C LEU A 18 -0.87 -4.19 -19.48
N VAL A 19 -1.91 -4.11 -20.31
CA VAL A 19 -2.26 -5.16 -21.29
C VAL A 19 -1.54 -4.93 -22.60
N ASP A 20 -1.44 -3.67 -23.01
CA ASP A 20 -0.77 -3.26 -24.22
C ASP A 20 0.00 -1.96 -23.97
N ALA A 21 1.29 -1.97 -24.30
CA ALA A 21 2.20 -0.86 -24.10
C ALA A 21 2.54 -0.23 -25.44
N GLU A 22 2.38 1.08 -25.56
CA GLU A 22 2.94 1.82 -26.69
C GLU A 22 4.49 1.78 -26.63
N THR A 23 5.13 1.85 -27.81
CA THR A 23 6.60 1.82 -27.93
C THR A 23 7.22 3.03 -27.23
N GLY A 24 7.99 2.78 -26.16
CA GLY A 24 8.73 3.80 -25.42
C GLY A 24 10.24 3.77 -25.72
N GLU A 25 10.89 4.92 -25.61
CA GLU A 25 12.35 5.03 -25.63
C GLU A 25 12.90 5.05 -24.20
N PHE A 26 13.81 4.13 -23.88
CA PHE A 26 14.44 4.06 -22.56
C PHE A 26 15.81 4.72 -22.56
N GLN A 27 15.94 5.81 -21.81
CA GLN A 27 17.22 6.48 -21.59
C GLN A 27 17.84 6.06 -20.26
N LYS A 28 19.16 5.86 -20.23
CA LYS A 28 19.88 5.56 -18.98
C LYS A 28 19.84 6.72 -17.99
N THR A 29 19.79 7.95 -18.50
CA THR A 29 19.72 9.18 -17.72
C THR A 29 18.82 10.17 -18.44
N LEU A 30 17.94 10.83 -17.69
CA LEU A 30 17.09 11.91 -18.18
C LEU A 30 17.59 13.24 -17.64
N SER A 31 17.70 14.24 -18.51
CA SER A 31 17.81 15.64 -18.09
C SER A 31 16.50 16.12 -17.44
N ASP A 32 16.57 17.21 -16.67
CA ASP A 32 15.35 17.76 -16.05
C ASP A 32 14.34 18.24 -17.11
N GLY A 33 14.79 18.77 -18.25
CA GLY A 33 13.91 19.15 -19.35
C GLY A 33 13.19 17.97 -20.01
N GLN A 34 13.89 16.85 -20.22
CA GLN A 34 13.26 15.61 -20.71
C GLN A 34 12.23 15.09 -19.72
N ARG A 35 12.54 15.12 -18.42
CA ARG A 35 11.61 14.67 -17.38
C ARG A 35 10.36 15.56 -17.32
N GLU A 36 10.50 16.88 -17.35
CA GLU A 36 9.32 17.76 -17.33
C GLU A 36 8.48 17.58 -18.59
N HIS A 37 9.09 17.34 -19.75
CA HIS A 37 8.35 17.00 -20.97
C HIS A 37 7.55 15.70 -20.82
N ASP A 38 8.14 14.65 -20.25
CA ASP A 38 7.43 13.39 -19.97
C ASP A 38 6.26 13.63 -18.99
N LEU A 39 6.44 14.48 -17.98
CA LEU A 39 5.38 14.84 -17.04
C LEU A 39 4.25 15.64 -17.68
N GLU A 40 4.55 16.54 -18.63
CA GLU A 40 3.55 17.24 -19.42
C GLU A 40 2.72 16.28 -20.28
N ILE A 41 3.37 15.32 -20.93
CA ILE A 41 2.68 14.27 -21.71
C ILE A 41 1.76 13.45 -20.80
N VAL A 42 2.26 12.98 -19.65
CA VAL A 42 1.45 12.22 -18.68
C VAL A 42 0.28 13.05 -18.17
N HIS A 43 0.52 14.32 -17.84
CA HIS A 43 -0.53 15.24 -17.35
C HIS A 43 -1.65 15.40 -18.35
N PHE A 44 -1.31 15.66 -19.62
CA PHE A 44 -2.27 15.82 -20.70
C PHE A 44 -3.05 14.51 -20.97
N ASN A 45 -2.35 13.39 -21.11
CA ASN A 45 -2.98 12.11 -21.42
C ASN A 45 -3.95 11.67 -20.32
N VAL A 46 -3.56 11.80 -19.05
CA VAL A 46 -4.43 11.46 -17.92
C VAL A 46 -5.66 12.39 -17.89
N ALA A 47 -5.49 13.69 -18.12
CA ALA A 47 -6.61 14.63 -18.15
C ALA A 47 -7.60 14.29 -19.28
N ALA A 48 -7.10 14.05 -20.50
CA ALA A 48 -7.92 13.73 -21.66
C ALA A 48 -8.71 12.42 -21.47
N GLU A 49 -8.06 11.38 -20.95
CA GLU A 49 -8.74 10.10 -20.73
C GLU A 49 -9.78 10.17 -19.60
N LEU A 50 -9.53 10.95 -18.55
CA LEU A 50 -10.53 11.23 -17.52
C LEU A 50 -11.71 12.06 -18.06
N GLU A 51 -11.46 12.96 -19.01
CA GLU A 51 -12.51 13.72 -19.71
C GLU A 51 -13.36 12.80 -20.60
N ASP A 52 -12.75 11.86 -21.32
CA ASP A 52 -13.48 10.83 -22.08
C ASP A 52 -14.39 9.97 -21.16
N LEU A 53 -13.90 9.59 -19.98
CA LEU A 53 -14.71 8.91 -18.96
C LEU A 53 -15.86 9.79 -18.45
N ALA A 54 -15.66 11.10 -18.35
CA ALA A 54 -16.69 12.05 -17.95
C ALA A 54 -17.78 12.17 -19.02
N ILE A 55 -17.38 12.32 -20.30
CA ILE A 55 -18.28 12.43 -21.45
C ILE A 55 -19.12 11.16 -21.61
N SER A 56 -18.53 9.99 -21.39
CA SER A 56 -19.24 8.69 -21.43
C SER A 56 -20.12 8.42 -20.21
N GLY A 57 -20.10 9.29 -19.20
CA GLY A 57 -20.97 9.21 -18.02
C GLY A 57 -20.59 8.12 -17.02
N VAL A 58 -19.37 7.56 -17.11
CA VAL A 58 -18.88 6.51 -16.19
C VAL A 58 -17.86 7.03 -15.18
N LEU A 59 -17.43 8.29 -15.29
CA LEU A 59 -16.55 8.90 -14.30
C LEU A 59 -17.23 9.02 -12.93
N TYR A 60 -16.45 8.83 -11.86
CA TYR A 60 -16.93 9.03 -10.50
C TYR A 60 -17.54 10.43 -10.31
N PRO A 61 -18.76 10.55 -9.76
CA PRO A 61 -19.45 11.83 -9.61
C PRO A 61 -18.62 12.87 -8.85
N GLY A 62 -18.49 14.06 -9.43
CA GLY A 62 -17.76 15.18 -8.83
C GLY A 62 -16.23 15.12 -8.97
N MET A 63 -15.69 14.11 -9.66
CA MET A 63 -14.28 14.11 -10.05
C MET A 63 -14.05 15.09 -11.20
N ASP A 64 -13.08 15.99 -11.02
CA ASP A 64 -12.65 16.94 -12.04
C ASP A 64 -11.39 16.40 -12.74
N PRO A 65 -11.42 16.12 -14.06
CA PRO A 65 -10.30 15.52 -14.79
C PRO A 65 -8.98 16.28 -14.64
N ILE A 66 -9.02 17.61 -14.68
CA ILE A 66 -7.82 18.48 -14.61
C ILE A 66 -7.22 18.46 -13.20
N ARG A 67 -8.04 18.62 -12.16
CA ARG A 67 -7.57 18.57 -10.77
C ARG A 67 -7.03 17.20 -10.41
N ALA A 68 -7.63 16.14 -10.95
CA ALA A 68 -7.16 14.77 -10.76
C ALA A 68 -5.80 14.53 -11.44
N SER A 69 -5.62 14.97 -12.70
CA SER A 69 -4.33 14.87 -13.40
C SER A 69 -3.24 15.71 -12.71
N ASP A 70 -3.56 16.91 -12.22
CA ASP A 70 -2.63 17.70 -11.40
C ASP A 70 -2.21 16.93 -10.13
N GLY A 71 -3.13 16.15 -9.56
CA GLY A 71 -2.88 15.28 -8.41
C GLY A 71 -1.80 14.25 -8.68
N VAL A 72 -1.82 13.63 -9.87
CA VAL A 72 -0.79 12.69 -10.33
C VAL A 72 0.58 13.37 -10.38
N ILE A 73 0.67 14.55 -10.98
CA ILE A 73 1.93 15.31 -11.10
C ILE A 73 2.46 15.75 -9.73
N ARG A 74 1.59 16.26 -8.86
CA ARG A 74 1.96 16.60 -7.47
C ARG A 74 2.51 15.38 -6.74
N ARG A 75 1.86 14.21 -6.89
CA ARG A 75 2.31 12.98 -6.25
C ARG A 75 3.68 12.53 -6.78
N TYR A 76 3.87 12.57 -8.10
CA TYR A 76 5.17 12.29 -8.72
C TYR A 76 6.28 13.17 -8.14
N ARG A 77 6.08 14.49 -8.09
CA ARG A 77 7.10 15.42 -7.58
C ARG A 77 7.44 15.17 -6.12
N ARG A 78 6.46 14.85 -5.28
CA ARG A 78 6.70 14.48 -3.87
C ARG A 78 7.49 13.19 -3.74
N LEU A 79 7.18 12.16 -4.54
CA LEU A 79 7.94 10.91 -4.59
C LEU A 79 9.38 11.16 -5.03
N TRP A 80 9.56 11.96 -6.09
CA TRP A 80 10.87 12.27 -6.64
C TRP A 80 11.76 13.01 -5.65
N SER A 81 11.25 14.08 -5.01
CA SER A 81 11.97 14.79 -3.94
C SER A 81 12.32 13.84 -2.79
N ALA A 82 11.36 13.03 -2.31
CA ALA A 82 11.61 12.09 -1.22
C ALA A 82 12.73 11.08 -1.53
N LEU A 83 12.85 10.61 -2.78
CA LEU A 83 13.91 9.68 -3.19
C LEU A 83 15.28 10.36 -3.35
N LYS A 84 15.30 11.61 -3.82
CA LYS A 84 16.52 12.34 -4.16
C LYS A 84 17.10 13.15 -2.99
N GLU A 85 16.27 13.51 -2.02
CA GLU A 85 16.61 14.41 -0.93
C GLU A 85 16.45 13.68 0.41
N PRO A 86 17.52 13.06 0.94
CA PRO A 86 17.49 12.42 2.24
C PRO A 86 17.13 13.42 3.34
N LYS A 87 16.30 13.00 4.30
CA LYS A 87 15.96 13.81 5.48
C LYS A 87 16.95 13.53 6.59
N LEU A 88 17.60 14.57 7.10
CA LEU A 88 18.43 14.51 8.29
C LEU A 88 17.59 14.87 9.52
N LEU A 89 17.51 13.96 10.48
CA LEU A 89 16.73 14.10 11.71
C LEU A 89 17.61 13.96 12.94
N ASP A 90 17.26 14.66 14.01
CA ASP A 90 17.85 14.42 15.33
C ASP A 90 17.38 13.04 15.86
N PRO A 91 18.29 12.11 16.22
CA PRO A 91 17.92 10.81 16.77
C PRO A 91 17.12 10.88 18.07
N THR A 92 17.26 11.96 18.82
CA THR A 92 16.57 12.16 20.11
C THR A 92 15.18 12.75 19.95
N ASP A 93 14.87 13.39 18.81
CA ASP A 93 13.54 13.91 18.51
C ASP A 93 12.65 12.80 17.92
N ARG A 94 12.05 12.03 18.82
CA ARG A 94 11.10 10.98 18.48
C ARG A 94 9.91 11.50 17.66
N HIS A 95 9.45 12.73 17.90
CA HIS A 95 8.33 13.29 17.15
C HIS A 95 8.71 13.64 15.72
N ALA A 96 9.93 14.11 15.46
CA ALA A 96 10.44 14.31 14.12
C ALA A 96 10.54 13.00 13.34
N VAL A 97 11.07 11.94 13.96
CA VAL A 97 11.14 10.60 13.35
C VAL A 97 9.75 10.07 13.01
N GLU A 98 8.79 10.16 13.94
CA GLU A 98 7.42 9.71 13.70
C GLU A 98 6.72 10.50 12.59
N ARG A 99 6.92 11.83 12.50
CA ARG A 99 6.39 12.63 11.39
C ARG A 99 7.00 12.24 10.06
N ALA A 100 8.32 12.08 10.00
CA ALA A 100 9.01 11.69 8.77
C ALA A 100 8.54 10.31 8.26
N MET A 101 8.37 9.34 9.16
CA MET A 101 7.82 8.03 8.81
C MET A 101 6.38 8.11 8.31
N ARG A 102 5.53 8.95 8.92
CA ARG A 102 4.15 9.17 8.44
C ARG A 102 4.14 9.79 7.04
N GLU A 103 4.97 10.80 6.78
CA GLU A 103 5.05 11.42 5.45
C GLU A 103 5.49 10.44 4.35
N LEU A 104 6.40 9.52 4.66
CA LEU A 104 6.80 8.45 3.73
C LEU A 104 5.68 7.42 3.56
N HIS A 105 4.96 7.09 4.64
CA HIS A 105 3.79 6.22 4.58
C HIS A 105 2.68 6.79 3.70
N ASP A 106 2.38 8.08 3.82
CA ASP A 106 1.39 8.80 2.99
C ASP A 106 1.79 8.84 1.50
N LEU A 107 3.08 8.62 1.19
CA LEU A 107 3.56 8.48 -0.17
C LEU A 107 3.46 7.05 -0.70
N GLY A 108 3.21 6.07 0.17
CA GLY A 108 3.09 4.65 -0.15
C GLY A 108 4.36 3.83 0.14
N PHE A 109 5.34 4.40 0.86
CA PHE A 109 6.52 3.65 1.29
C PHE A 109 6.19 2.78 2.53
N ALA A 110 6.64 1.53 2.48
CA ALA A 110 6.66 0.61 3.61
C ALA A 110 7.87 0.88 4.51
N VAL A 111 7.79 0.45 5.77
CA VAL A 111 8.86 0.66 6.76
C VAL A 111 10.18 0.05 6.30
N GLU A 112 10.15 -1.13 5.67
CA GLU A 112 11.34 -1.78 5.15
C GLU A 112 11.95 -1.08 3.93
N GLU A 113 11.20 -0.21 3.27
CA GLU A 113 11.64 0.63 2.15
C GLU A 113 12.33 1.91 2.64
N VAL A 114 12.59 2.04 3.94
CA VAL A 114 13.30 3.19 4.52
C VAL A 114 14.63 2.74 5.09
N SER A 115 15.72 3.30 4.57
CA SER A 115 17.04 3.16 5.19
C SER A 115 17.24 4.26 6.23
N VAL A 116 17.75 3.86 7.40
CA VAL A 116 18.18 4.77 8.47
C VAL A 116 19.66 4.54 8.72
N SER A 117 20.48 5.57 8.47
CA SER A 117 21.92 5.56 8.76
C SER A 117 22.29 6.71 9.69
N LEU A 118 23.37 6.54 10.45
CA LEU A 118 23.98 7.63 11.22
C LEU A 118 24.91 8.42 10.29
N ASP A 119 24.68 9.71 10.17
CA ASP A 119 25.61 10.62 9.50
C ASP A 119 26.84 10.82 10.39
N GLY A 120 28.01 10.41 9.88
CA GLY A 120 29.25 10.22 10.63
C GLY A 120 29.79 11.49 11.28
N ASP A 121 29.44 12.66 10.75
CA ASP A 121 29.91 13.95 11.23
C ASP A 121 28.94 14.62 12.22
N ASN A 122 27.63 14.37 12.10
CA ASN A 122 26.59 15.11 12.84
C ASN A 122 25.75 14.27 13.81
N GLN A 123 26.01 12.97 13.95
CA GLN A 123 25.16 12.02 14.69
C GLN A 123 23.68 12.05 14.24
N ALA A 124 23.36 12.67 13.10
CA ALA A 124 21.99 12.78 12.60
C ALA A 124 21.53 11.44 12.03
N LEU A 125 20.24 11.12 12.17
CA LEU A 125 19.61 10.02 11.44
C LEU A 125 19.28 10.49 10.02
N GLN A 126 19.91 9.86 9.04
CA GLN A 126 19.56 10.02 7.64
C GLN A 126 18.44 9.05 7.28
N PHE A 127 17.27 9.59 6.98
CA PHE A 127 16.10 8.86 6.49
C PHE A 127 16.02 9.01 4.97
N GLN A 128 16.10 7.89 4.27
CA GLN A 128 15.94 7.88 2.82
C GLN A 128 15.06 6.70 2.39
N PRO A 129 13.96 6.94 1.65
CA PRO A 129 13.23 5.87 1.00
C PRO A 129 14.07 5.28 -0.14
N LYS A 130 13.93 3.98 -0.36
CA LYS A 130 14.59 3.24 -1.43
C LYS A 130 13.54 2.62 -2.35
N LEU A 131 13.85 2.60 -3.64
CA LEU A 131 13.02 1.91 -4.62
C LEU A 131 13.32 0.41 -4.55
N VAL A 132 12.27 -0.38 -4.45
CA VAL A 132 12.33 -1.83 -4.60
C VAL A 132 11.86 -2.21 -6.00
N SER A 133 12.24 -3.39 -6.47
CA SER A 133 11.72 -3.93 -7.72
C SER A 133 10.21 -4.15 -7.64
N ALA A 134 9.52 -4.05 -8.78
CA ALA A 134 8.12 -4.44 -8.86
C ALA A 134 7.93 -5.87 -8.35
N GLY A 135 6.88 -6.10 -7.57
CA GLY A 135 6.55 -7.40 -6.97
C GLY A 135 7.45 -7.82 -5.80
N TYR A 136 8.35 -6.95 -5.32
CA TYR A 136 9.21 -7.25 -4.18
C TYR A 136 8.42 -7.67 -2.94
N HIS A 137 7.39 -6.91 -2.58
CA HIS A 137 6.59 -7.17 -1.37
C HIS A 137 5.77 -8.44 -1.51
N GLN A 138 5.20 -8.67 -2.70
CA GLN A 138 4.48 -9.91 -3.03
C GLN A 138 5.39 -11.14 -2.88
N GLN A 139 6.58 -11.09 -3.47
CA GLN A 139 7.56 -12.16 -3.36
C GLN A 139 7.99 -12.36 -1.90
N ARG A 140 8.27 -11.27 -1.19
CA ARG A 140 8.70 -11.30 0.21
C ARG A 140 7.66 -11.95 1.12
N LEU A 141 6.39 -11.55 0.99
CA LEU A 141 5.30 -12.14 1.76
C LEU A 141 5.10 -13.62 1.40
N ARG A 142 5.18 -13.97 0.11
CA ARG A 142 5.10 -15.36 -0.36
C ARG A 142 6.21 -16.23 0.23
N GLU A 143 7.44 -15.74 0.25
CA GLU A 143 8.57 -16.47 0.84
C GLU A 143 8.42 -16.68 2.35
N LEU A 144 7.87 -15.69 3.07
CA LEU A 144 7.73 -15.76 4.53
C LEU A 144 6.54 -16.60 5.00
N VAL A 145 5.39 -16.49 4.33
CA VAL A 145 4.12 -17.08 4.80
C VAL A 145 3.31 -17.80 3.72
N GLY A 146 3.78 -17.85 2.48
CA GLY A 146 3.12 -18.56 1.38
C GLY A 146 1.85 -17.90 0.83
N LEU A 147 1.58 -16.65 1.19
CA LEU A 147 0.39 -15.92 0.71
C LEU A 147 0.68 -15.26 -0.65
N GLU A 148 -0.25 -15.44 -1.60
CA GLU A 148 -0.27 -14.69 -2.85
C GLU A 148 -1.22 -13.50 -2.70
N THR A 149 -0.72 -12.30 -2.99
CA THR A 149 -1.47 -11.04 -2.80
C THR A 149 -1.08 -10.03 -3.86
N GLU A 150 -1.86 -8.97 -3.98
CA GLU A 150 -1.44 -7.74 -4.65
C GLU A 150 -0.41 -6.95 -3.81
N GLU A 151 0.17 -5.90 -4.37
CA GLU A 151 1.32 -5.17 -3.82
C GLU A 151 0.96 -4.39 -2.53
N LEU A 152 -0.13 -3.62 -2.53
CA LEU A 152 -0.56 -2.86 -1.33
C LEU A 152 -1.06 -3.79 -0.23
N GLN A 153 -1.76 -4.87 -0.60
CA GLN A 153 -2.09 -5.95 0.33
C GLN A 153 -0.81 -6.54 0.96
N ALA A 154 0.22 -6.86 0.16
CA ALA A 154 1.48 -7.40 0.65
C ALA A 154 2.13 -6.45 1.66
N LYS A 155 2.27 -5.17 1.29
CA LYS A 155 2.80 -4.10 2.17
C LYS A 155 2.04 -4.01 3.49
N ARG A 156 0.70 -4.11 3.44
CA ARG A 156 -0.14 -4.04 4.64
C ARG A 156 0.07 -5.24 5.56
N LEU A 157 0.13 -6.44 4.99
CA LEU A 157 0.35 -7.69 5.75
C LEU A 157 1.77 -7.72 6.35
N LEU A 158 2.80 -7.35 5.58
CA LEU A 158 4.17 -7.23 6.06
C LEU A 158 4.28 -6.20 7.20
N ALA A 159 3.63 -5.05 7.09
CA ALA A 159 3.58 -4.07 8.18
C ALA A 159 2.91 -4.63 9.45
N SER A 160 1.86 -5.44 9.31
CA SER A 160 1.25 -6.15 10.44
C SER A 160 2.21 -7.17 11.07
N PHE A 161 2.94 -7.91 10.24
CA PHE A 161 3.95 -8.87 10.68
C PHE A 161 5.12 -8.18 11.41
N ASP A 162 5.65 -7.09 10.86
CA ASP A 162 6.73 -6.31 11.47
C ASP A 162 6.33 -5.77 12.85
N ARG A 163 5.08 -5.33 13.00
CA ARG A 163 4.54 -4.90 14.30
C ARG A 163 4.45 -6.07 15.29
N TYR A 164 4.05 -7.25 14.85
CA TYR A 164 4.02 -8.45 15.69
C TYR A 164 5.44 -8.81 16.15
N ARG A 165 6.38 -8.95 15.21
CA ARG A 165 7.79 -9.28 15.49
C ARG A 165 8.49 -8.21 16.32
N GLY A 166 8.09 -6.95 16.15
CA GLY A 166 8.60 -5.81 16.93
C GLY A 166 8.35 -5.94 18.43
N ARG A 167 7.29 -6.67 18.84
CA ARG A 167 6.90 -6.90 20.24
C ARG A 167 7.56 -8.12 20.87
N GLU A 168 8.22 -8.97 20.09
CA GLU A 168 8.92 -10.14 20.60
C GLU A 168 10.08 -9.75 21.54
N SER A 169 10.30 -10.56 22.58
CA SER A 169 11.44 -10.40 23.48
C SER A 169 12.76 -10.55 22.73
N LYS A 170 13.76 -9.73 23.10
CA LYS A 170 15.12 -9.84 22.57
C LYS A 170 15.94 -10.86 23.38
N PRO A 171 16.82 -11.67 22.74
CA PRO A 171 17.07 -11.74 21.30
C PRO A 171 15.93 -12.42 20.53
N ARG A 172 15.67 -11.95 19.31
CA ARG A 172 14.61 -12.51 18.47
C ARG A 172 15.06 -13.81 17.81
N GLY A 173 14.13 -14.75 17.65
CA GLY A 173 14.36 -15.98 16.90
C GLY A 173 14.44 -15.78 15.38
N PRO A 174 14.55 -16.89 14.63
CA PRO A 174 14.49 -16.89 13.16
C PRO A 174 13.22 -16.20 12.65
N ILE A 175 13.34 -15.45 11.55
CA ILE A 175 12.23 -14.66 11.01
C ILE A 175 11.07 -15.54 10.53
N GLU A 176 11.41 -16.72 10.00
CA GLU A 176 10.47 -17.72 9.49
C GLU A 176 9.57 -18.24 10.62
N GLN A 177 10.13 -18.42 11.83
CA GLN A 177 9.35 -18.83 12.99
C GLN A 177 8.39 -17.71 13.42
N SER A 178 8.86 -16.46 13.50
CA SER A 178 7.99 -15.31 13.77
C SER A 178 6.87 -15.18 12.75
N ALA A 179 7.17 -15.41 11.47
CA ALA A 179 6.21 -15.31 10.37
C ALA A 179 5.14 -16.39 10.48
N GLN A 180 5.53 -17.64 10.76
CA GLN A 180 4.59 -18.74 10.99
C GLN A 180 3.72 -18.50 12.23
N ASN A 181 4.31 -17.97 13.32
CA ASN A 181 3.56 -17.64 14.52
C ASN A 181 2.55 -16.52 14.23
N TRP A 182 2.97 -15.43 13.57
CA TRP A 182 2.07 -14.36 13.16
C TRP A 182 0.93 -14.87 12.28
N LEU A 183 1.22 -15.74 11.31
CA LEU A 183 0.22 -16.33 10.44
C LEU A 183 -0.82 -17.12 11.25
N THR A 184 -0.37 -17.90 12.24
CA THR A 184 -1.22 -18.80 13.04
C THR A 184 -1.97 -18.08 14.14
N GLU A 185 -1.37 -17.06 14.76
CA GLU A 185 -1.88 -16.35 15.93
C GLU A 185 -2.65 -15.07 15.59
N VAL A 186 -2.40 -14.48 14.41
CA VAL A 186 -2.99 -13.18 14.03
C VAL A 186 -3.78 -13.27 12.74
N PHE A 187 -3.19 -13.79 11.66
CA PHE A 187 -3.86 -13.79 10.36
C PHE A 187 -4.99 -14.83 10.26
N GLN A 188 -4.68 -16.10 10.54
CA GLN A 188 -5.63 -17.22 10.42
C GLN A 188 -6.82 -17.10 11.37
N PRO A 189 -6.70 -16.66 12.65
CA PRO A 189 -7.86 -16.53 13.51
C PRO A 189 -8.88 -15.55 12.95
N ILE A 190 -8.43 -14.44 12.37
CA ILE A 190 -9.31 -13.42 11.79
C ILE A 190 -9.99 -13.92 10.52
N THR A 191 -9.25 -14.59 9.63
CA THR A 191 -9.84 -15.09 8.38
C THR A 191 -10.80 -16.27 8.61
N ARG A 192 -10.58 -17.07 9.67
CA ARG A 192 -11.48 -18.16 10.09
C ARG A 192 -12.77 -17.71 10.76
N LEU A 193 -12.91 -16.43 11.12
CA LEU A 193 -14.19 -15.89 11.62
C LEU A 193 -15.26 -15.78 10.52
N VAL A 194 -14.87 -15.88 9.24
CA VAL A 194 -15.81 -15.83 8.12
C VAL A 194 -16.71 -17.07 8.16
N PRO A 195 -18.04 -16.91 8.23
CA PRO A 195 -18.95 -18.05 8.23
C PRO A 195 -19.00 -18.70 6.84
N PRO A 196 -19.31 -20.01 6.74
CA PRO A 196 -19.30 -20.75 5.47
C PRO A 196 -20.13 -20.11 4.35
N GLN A 197 -21.21 -19.40 4.68
CA GLN A 197 -22.09 -18.75 3.69
C GLN A 197 -21.48 -17.49 3.06
N LEU A 198 -20.38 -16.96 3.64
CA LEU A 198 -19.67 -15.77 3.17
C LEU A 198 -18.26 -16.10 2.66
N GLU A 199 -17.85 -17.38 2.67
CA GLU A 199 -16.59 -17.82 2.10
C GLU A 199 -16.50 -17.45 0.60
N GLY A 200 -15.29 -17.11 0.14
CA GLY A 200 -15.04 -16.77 -1.26
C GLY A 200 -15.63 -15.44 -1.74
N ARG A 201 -16.18 -14.59 -0.87
CA ARG A 201 -16.67 -13.26 -1.29
C ARG A 201 -15.56 -12.27 -1.60
N ILE A 202 -14.48 -12.34 -0.84
CA ILE A 202 -13.25 -11.58 -1.03
C ILE A 202 -12.07 -12.47 -0.63
N GLU A 203 -10.88 -12.14 -1.12
CA GLU A 203 -9.65 -12.84 -0.79
C GLU A 203 -9.27 -12.65 0.68
N ALA A 204 -8.60 -13.65 1.28
CA ALA A 204 -8.23 -13.61 2.69
C ALA A 204 -7.31 -12.43 3.04
N ALA A 205 -6.41 -12.05 2.13
CA ALA A 205 -5.54 -10.89 2.30
C ALA A 205 -6.33 -9.58 2.27
N GLN A 206 -7.28 -9.45 1.34
CA GLN A 206 -8.18 -8.29 1.23
C GLN A 206 -9.06 -8.17 2.49
N LEU A 207 -9.64 -9.28 2.97
CA LEU A 207 -10.38 -9.34 4.23
C LEU A 207 -9.54 -8.82 5.40
N PHE A 208 -8.33 -9.36 5.55
CA PHE A 208 -7.46 -8.99 6.67
C PHE A 208 -7.06 -7.51 6.61
N HIS A 209 -6.78 -6.98 5.41
CA HIS A 209 -6.55 -5.55 5.18
C HIS A 209 -7.75 -4.70 5.63
N GLU A 210 -8.97 -5.04 5.21
CA GLU A 210 -10.17 -4.27 5.56
C GLU A 210 -10.49 -4.34 7.07
N VAL A 211 -10.23 -5.50 7.70
CA VAL A 211 -10.35 -5.62 9.17
C VAL A 211 -9.32 -4.74 9.90
N LEU A 212 -8.10 -4.61 9.37
CA LEU A 212 -7.09 -3.69 9.94
C LEU A 212 -7.53 -2.22 9.83
N GLU A 213 -8.14 -1.83 8.72
CA GLU A 213 -8.71 -0.49 8.53
C GLU A 213 -9.89 -0.25 9.50
N HIS A 214 -10.80 -1.21 9.59
CA HIS A 214 -11.94 -1.13 10.49
C HIS A 214 -11.50 -1.01 11.96
N ARG A 215 -10.47 -1.78 12.37
CA ARG A 215 -9.86 -1.65 13.70
C ARG A 215 -9.32 -0.25 13.94
N TRP A 216 -8.65 0.35 12.95
CA TRP A 216 -8.12 1.70 13.08
C TRP A 216 -9.25 2.71 13.32
N TYR A 217 -10.30 2.66 12.49
CA TYR A 217 -11.49 3.51 12.63
C TYR A 217 -12.17 3.37 14.02
N LEU A 218 -12.40 2.13 14.46
CA LEU A 218 -13.00 1.88 15.78
C LEU A 218 -12.10 2.33 16.93
N SER A 219 -10.79 2.16 16.80
CA SER A 219 -9.83 2.59 17.82
C SER A 219 -9.73 4.11 17.92
N GLU A 220 -9.81 4.81 16.78
CA GLU A 220 -9.87 6.28 16.76
C GLU A 220 -11.12 6.78 17.48
N LYS A 221 -12.28 6.20 17.19
CA LYS A 221 -13.55 6.54 17.85
C LYS A 221 -13.56 6.22 19.35
N ALA A 222 -12.93 5.11 19.75
CA ALA A 222 -12.87 4.68 21.16
C ALA A 222 -11.77 5.39 21.96
N GLY A 223 -10.79 6.03 21.30
CA GLY A 223 -9.61 6.62 21.94
C GLY A 223 -8.60 5.60 22.47
N HIS A 224 -8.77 4.31 22.16
CA HIS A 224 -7.83 3.24 22.51
C HIS A 224 -7.91 2.08 21.50
N ASP A 225 -6.91 1.20 21.49
CA ASP A 225 -6.92 0.00 20.66
C ASP A 225 -8.04 -0.95 21.08
N VAL A 226 -8.95 -1.28 20.16
CA VAL A 226 -10.07 -2.20 20.41
C VAL A 226 -9.73 -3.68 20.18
N GLY A 227 -8.58 -3.97 19.55
CA GLY A 227 -8.17 -5.32 19.19
C GLY A 227 -8.76 -5.82 17.86
N LEU A 228 -8.10 -6.81 17.26
CA LEU A 228 -8.43 -7.31 15.92
C LEU A 228 -9.73 -8.09 15.87
N GLU A 229 -9.96 -9.00 16.82
CA GLU A 229 -11.16 -9.83 16.85
C GLU A 229 -12.44 -9.00 17.08
N PHE A 230 -12.37 -8.00 17.95
CA PHE A 230 -13.45 -7.04 18.16
C PHE A 230 -13.80 -6.27 16.87
N ALA A 231 -12.79 -5.89 16.08
CA ALA A 231 -13.02 -5.21 14.81
C ALA A 231 -13.48 -6.16 13.69
N ALA A 232 -13.06 -7.42 13.72
CA ALA A 232 -13.40 -8.40 12.70
C ALA A 232 -14.88 -8.79 12.75
N ASN A 233 -15.45 -9.00 13.94
CA ASN A 233 -16.82 -9.49 14.09
C ASN A 233 -17.86 -8.55 13.44
N PRO A 234 -17.93 -7.23 13.73
CA PRO A 234 -18.88 -6.33 13.10
C PRO A 234 -18.61 -6.15 11.61
N TYR A 235 -17.34 -6.15 11.18
CA TYR A 235 -17.00 -6.12 9.76
C TYR A 235 -17.61 -7.33 9.02
N ILE A 236 -17.45 -8.53 9.58
CA ILE A 236 -17.96 -9.77 8.97
C ILE A 236 -19.49 -9.81 8.96
N SER A 237 -20.17 -9.31 9.99
CA SER A 237 -21.63 -9.32 10.05
C SER A 237 -22.29 -8.20 9.26
N GLU A 238 -21.68 -7.01 9.17
CA GLU A 238 -22.33 -5.80 8.66
C GLU A 238 -21.79 -5.36 7.30
N ILE A 239 -20.53 -5.64 6.99
CA ILE A 239 -19.86 -5.15 5.77
C ILE A 239 -19.71 -6.29 4.76
N LEU A 240 -19.07 -7.39 5.16
CA LEU A 240 -18.76 -8.53 4.27
C LEU A 240 -19.96 -9.08 3.47
N PRO A 241 -21.22 -9.14 3.97
CA PRO A 241 -22.36 -9.64 3.20
C PRO A 241 -22.66 -8.82 1.94
N PHE A 242 -22.27 -7.53 1.94
CA PHE A 242 -22.44 -6.62 0.82
C PHE A 242 -21.16 -6.47 -0.03
N ARG A 243 -20.05 -7.07 0.40
CA ARG A 243 -18.79 -7.12 -0.36
C ARG A 243 -18.83 -8.25 -1.38
N ARG A 244 -18.27 -7.96 -2.55
CA ARG A 244 -17.92 -8.91 -3.61
C ARG A 244 -16.68 -8.37 -4.31
N ASP A 245 -15.63 -9.17 -4.41
CA ASP A 245 -14.49 -8.84 -5.26
C ASP A 245 -14.74 -9.32 -6.68
N SER A 246 -14.30 -8.54 -7.69
CA SER A 246 -14.49 -8.87 -9.10
C SER A 246 -13.55 -9.97 -9.63
N GLY A 247 -12.85 -10.69 -8.74
CA GLY A 247 -11.84 -11.69 -9.09
C GLY A 247 -11.96 -13.06 -8.40
N VAL A 248 -12.97 -13.29 -7.55
CA VAL A 248 -13.13 -14.59 -6.89
C VAL A 248 -14.12 -15.47 -7.64
N GLU A 249 -13.67 -16.63 -8.11
CA GLU A 249 -14.56 -17.69 -8.58
C GLU A 249 -15.35 -18.25 -7.38
N ILE A 250 -16.66 -17.98 -7.36
CA ILE A 250 -17.55 -18.66 -6.43
C ILE A 250 -17.69 -20.10 -6.93
N LYS A 251 -17.15 -21.06 -6.18
CA LYS A 251 -17.50 -22.47 -6.42
C LYS A 251 -18.99 -22.62 -6.12
N ALA A 252 -19.75 -22.92 -7.16
CA ALA A 252 -21.17 -23.26 -7.08
C ALA A 252 -21.39 -24.58 -6.33
#